data_AF-A0A533TG60-F1
#
_entry.id   AF-A0A533TG60-F1
#
_cell.length_a   1.000
_cell.length_b   1.000
_cell.length_c   1.000
_cell.angle_alpha   90.00
_cell.angle_beta   90.00
_cell.angle_gamma   90.00
#
_symmetry.space_group_name_H-M   'P 1'
#
loop_
_entity.id
_entity.type
_entity.pdbx_description
1 polymer ?
#
loop_
_entity_poly.entity_id
_entity_poly.type
_entity_poly.pdbx_seq_one_letter_code
_entity_poly.pdbx_strand_id
1 'polypeptide(L)' 'MSQEHAKAFLERMKNDEEFNGAVLRMEDSETKMAFIQREGYEFTTDELETASSSISM' A
#
# COMPACT_ATOMS: atom_id res chain seq x y z
N MET A 1 -2.92 11.21 3.93
CA MET A 1 -4.07 10.83 3.09
C MET A 1 -3.93 11.47 1.71
N SER A 2 -3.17 10.83 0.81
CA SER A 2 -3.22 11.20 -0.61
C SER A 2 -3.36 9.93 -1.45
N GLN A 3 -4.30 9.96 -2.41
CA GLN A 3 -4.49 8.91 -3.39
C GLN A 3 -3.23 8.63 -4.22
N GLU A 4 -2.32 9.59 -4.38
CA GLU A 4 -1.04 9.39 -5.07
C GLU A 4 -0.13 8.42 -4.32
N HIS A 5 -0.06 8.51 -2.99
CA HIS A 5 0.70 7.56 -2.18
C HIS A 5 0.08 6.16 -2.24
N ALA A 6 -1.26 6.06 -2.22
CA ALA A 6 -1.95 4.78 -2.36
C ALA A 6 -1.67 4.11 -3.73
N LYS A 7 -1.67 4.89 -4.82
CA LYS A 7 -1.33 4.39 -6.16
C LYS A 7 0.13 3.95 -6.24
N ALA A 8 1.06 4.78 -5.76
CA ALA A 8 2.49 4.45 -5.76
C ALA A 8 2.79 3.20 -4.90
N PHE A 9 2.08 3.02 -3.79
CA PHE A 9 2.16 1.81 -2.98
C PHE A 9 1.65 0.58 -3.75
N LEU A 10 0.50 0.67 -4.42
CA LEU A 10 -0.05 -0.43 -5.22
C LEU A 10 0.85 -0.77 -6.42
N GLU A 11 1.43 0.22 -7.07
CA GLU A 11 2.40 0.00 -8.15
C GLU A 11 3.65 -0.70 -7.64
N ARG A 12 4.19 -0.30 -6.47
CA ARG A 12 5.32 -1.00 -5.86
C ARG A 12 4.93 -2.42 -5.45
N MET A 13 3.76 -2.62 -4.84
CA MET A 13 3.25 -3.96 -4.54
C MET A 13 3.14 -4.86 -5.78
N LYS A 14 2.91 -4.30 -6.98
CA LYS A 14 2.84 -5.07 -8.23
C LYS A 14 4.21 -5.35 -8.84
N ASN A 15 5.13 -4.41 -8.78
CA ASN A 15 6.43 -4.49 -9.47
C ASN A 15 7.58 -4.96 -8.57
N ASP A 16 7.41 -4.91 -7.25
CA ASP A 16 8.42 -5.25 -6.25
C ASP A 16 7.89 -6.42 -5.40
N GLU A 17 8.21 -7.65 -5.84
CA GLU A 17 7.78 -8.88 -5.18
C GLU A 17 8.36 -9.04 -3.76
N GLU A 18 9.56 -8.50 -3.50
CA GLU A 18 10.16 -8.53 -2.16
C GLU A 18 9.38 -7.64 -1.21
N PHE A 19 9.06 -6.42 -1.63
CA PHE A 19 8.21 -5.50 -0.87
C PHE A 19 6.82 -6.09 -0.65
N ASN A 20 6.20 -6.64 -1.70
CA ASN A 20 4.92 -7.32 -1.61
C ASN A 20 4.96 -8.46 -0.58
N GLY A 21 5.97 -9.33 -0.66
CA GLY A 21 6.15 -10.42 0.28
C GLY A 21 6.42 -9.96 1.71
N ALA A 22 7.11 -8.84 1.92
CA ALA A 22 7.29 -8.25 3.25
C ALA A 22 5.96 -7.76 3.83
N VAL A 23 5.17 -7.06 3.03
CA VAL A 23 3.87 -6.49 3.41
C VAL A 23 2.81 -7.59 3.61
N LEU A 24 2.80 -8.65 2.81
CA LEU A 24 1.87 -9.78 2.94
C LEU A 24 2.22 -10.69 4.13
N ARG A 25 3.49 -10.76 4.53
CA ARG A 25 3.92 -11.49 5.74
C ARG A 25 3.50 -10.80 7.03
N MET A 26 3.14 -9.51 6.98
CA MET A 26 2.59 -8.79 8.13
C MET A 26 1.09 -9.11 8.25
N GLU A 27 0.74 -10.02 9.16
CA GLU A 27 -0.65 -10.36 9.47
C GLU A 27 -1.38 -9.23 10.21
N ASP A 28 -0.65 -8.43 10.97
CA ASP A 28 -1.19 -7.37 11.81
C ASP A 28 -1.34 -6.05 11.03
N SER A 29 -2.56 -5.51 11.01
CA SER A 29 -2.89 -4.28 10.28
C SER A 29 -2.19 -3.04 10.84
N GLU A 30 -1.93 -2.97 12.16
CA GLU A 30 -1.18 -1.84 12.75
C GLU A 30 0.29 -1.89 12.32
N THR A 31 0.91 -3.06 12.39
CA THR A 31 2.29 -3.30 11.96
C THR A 31 2.47 -3.00 10.48
N LYS A 32 1.50 -3.44 9.66
CA LYS A 32 1.46 -3.16 8.22
C LYS A 32 1.39 -1.66 7.94
N MET A 33 0.50 -0.94 8.60
CA MET A 33 0.36 0.51 8.43
C MET A 33 1.60 1.27 8.90
N ALA A 34 2.20 0.88 10.02
CA ALA A 34 3.44 1.49 10.50
C ALA A 34 4.60 1.28 9.52
N PHE A 35 4.71 0.10 8.90
CA PHE A 35 5.70 -0.17 7.86
C PHE A 35 5.47 0.70 6.62
N ILE A 36 4.24 0.74 6.13
CA ILE A 36 3.84 1.54 4.95
C ILE A 36 4.15 3.03 5.17
N GLN A 37 3.83 3.56 6.36
CA GLN A 37 4.16 4.95 6.73
C GLN A 37 5.67 5.20 6.82
N ARG A 38 6.45 4.24 7.35
CA ARG A 38 7.92 4.36 7.40
C ARG A 38 8.56 4.38 6.01
N GLU A 39 7.95 3.70 5.05
CA GLU A 39 8.37 3.71 3.65
C GLU A 39 7.96 5.00 2.91
N GLY A 40 7.29 5.94 3.61
CA GLY A 40 6.89 7.24 3.08
C GLY A 40 5.51 7.24 2.43
N TYR A 41 4.72 6.18 2.60
CA TYR A 41 3.37 6.13 2.07
C TYR A 41 2.34 6.49 3.16
N GLU A 42 1.62 7.59 2.95
CA GLU A 42 0.55 8.05 3.86
C GLU A 42 -0.81 8.09 3.19
N PHE A 43 -1.58 7.02 3.36
CA PHE A 43 -2.95 6.89 2.86
C PHE A 43 -3.87 6.18 3.87
N THR A 44 -5.17 6.39 3.75
CA THR A 44 -6.18 5.59 4.46
C THR A 44 -6.55 4.33 3.68
N THR A 45 -7.18 3.38 4.38
CA THR A 45 -7.80 2.22 3.76
C THR A 45 -8.77 2.60 2.64
N ASP A 46 -9.57 3.66 2.83
CA ASP A 46 -10.52 4.16 1.83
C ASP A 46 -9.82 4.67 0.54
N GLU A 47 -8.71 5.39 0.70
CA GLU A 47 -7.89 5.83 -0.43
C GLU A 47 -7.21 4.67 -1.15
N LEU A 48 -6.79 3.64 -0.40
CA LEU A 48 -6.22 2.42 -0.96
C LEU A 48 -7.26 1.65 -1.79
N GLU A 49 -8.47 1.47 -1.27
CA GLU A 49 -9.57 0.83 -2.01
C GLU A 49 -9.92 1.61 -3.28
N THR A 50 -10.00 2.94 -3.18
CA THR A 50 -10.27 3.81 -4.33
C THR A 50 -9.14 3.73 -5.38
N ALA A 51 -7.88 3.72 -4.95
CA ALA A 51 -6.73 3.57 -5.84
C ALA A 51 -6.68 2.18 -6.49
N SER A 52 -6.99 1.12 -5.74
CA SER A 52 -7.04 -0.26 -6.23
C SER A 52 -8.11 -0.44 -7.30
N SER A 53 -9.29 0.14 -7.09
CA SER A 53 -10.36 0.16 -8.09
C SER A 53 -9.96 0.94 -9.36
N SER A 54 -9.15 1.99 -9.22
CA SER A 54 -8.67 2.78 -10.36
C SER A 54 -7.56 2.09 -11.17
N ILE A 55 -6.75 1.23 -10.55
CA ILE A 55 -5.65 0.51 -11.21
C ILE A 55 -6.13 -0.79 -11.89
N SER A 56 -7.30 -1.31 -11.49
CA SER A 56 -7.85 -2.57 -12.00
C SER A 56 -8.76 -2.41 -13.25
N MET A 57 -8.73 -1.26 -13.93
CA MET A 57 -9.34 -1.08 -15.27
C MET A 57 -8.28 -1.11 -16.36
#